data_AF-A0A355S7U7-F1
#
_entry.id   AF-A0A355S7U7-F1
#
_cell.length_a   1.000
_cell.length_b   1.000
_cell.length_c   1.000
_cell.angle_alpha   90.00
_cell.angle_beta   90.00
_cell.angle_gamma   90.00
#
_symmetry.space_group_name_H-M   'P 1'
#
loop_
_entity.id
_entity.type
_entity.pdbx_description
1 polymer ?
#
loop_
_entity_poly.entity_id
_entity_poly.type
_entity_poly.pdbx_seq_one_letter_code
_entity_poly.pdbx_strand_id
1 'polypeptide(L)'
;INPVDERSDPLGHATYIAGVAREIDEEIALPARPQQKIVALLNDDSNPVGRVHLGVVHLFELESMEAQAREDALSDLQFKSTEELQGPLYDLLESWSRFCVDALNKF
;
A
#
# COMPACT_ATOMS: atom_id res chain seq x y z
N ILE A 1 27.21 -15.18 -6.90
CA ILE A 1 27.31 -15.53 -5.46
C ILE A 1 27.12 -14.22 -4.71
N ASN A 2 25.99 -14.04 -4.05
CA ASN A 2 25.70 -12.85 -3.26
C ASN A 2 26.54 -12.89 -1.97
N PRO A 3 27.23 -11.82 -1.55
CA PRO A 3 27.98 -11.84 -0.31
C PRO A 3 27.00 -11.83 0.87
N VAL A 4 27.45 -12.44 1.96
CA VAL A 4 26.67 -12.80 3.14
C VAL A 4 26.15 -11.54 3.85
N ASP A 5 24.82 -11.38 3.90
CA ASP A 5 24.15 -10.41 4.78
C ASP A 5 24.14 -10.95 6.22
N GLU A 6 25.30 -10.89 6.87
CA GLU A 6 25.35 -10.84 8.34
C GLU A 6 25.40 -9.37 8.77
N ARG A 7 24.24 -8.70 8.69
CA ARG A 7 23.97 -7.51 9.48
C ARG A 7 22.67 -7.73 10.24
N SER A 8 22.81 -8.15 11.49
CA SER A 8 21.79 -7.92 12.51
C SER A 8 21.61 -6.39 12.61
N ASP A 9 20.62 -5.84 11.91
CA ASP A 9 20.49 -4.39 11.80
C ASP A 9 19.07 -3.87 12.14
N PRO A 10 18.94 -3.05 13.20
CA PRO A 10 17.82 -2.13 13.40
C PRO A 10 17.56 -1.17 12.23
N LEU A 11 18.54 -0.98 11.33
CA LEU A 11 18.47 -0.11 10.16
C LEU A 11 17.50 -0.63 9.09
N GLY A 12 17.26 -1.95 8.99
CA GLY A 12 16.39 -2.50 7.94
C GLY A 12 14.95 -2.04 8.07
N HIS A 13 14.36 -2.21 9.25
CA HIS A 13 12.99 -1.79 9.52
C HIS A 13 12.84 -0.26 9.51
N ALA A 14 13.75 0.48 10.15
CA ALA A 14 13.69 1.94 10.18
C ALA A 14 13.85 2.55 8.78
N THR A 15 14.77 2.02 7.96
CA THR A 15 14.97 2.46 6.57
C THR A 15 13.74 2.14 5.73
N TYR A 16 13.16 0.95 5.89
CA TYR A 16 11.93 0.56 5.21
C TYR A 16 10.78 1.51 5.54
N ILE A 17 10.51 1.77 6.83
CA ILE A 17 9.45 2.68 7.26
C ILE A 17 9.70 4.12 6.76
N ALA A 18 10.95 4.59 6.77
CA ALA A 18 11.30 5.89 6.19
C ALA A 18 11.05 5.93 4.68
N GLY A 19 11.32 4.83 3.96
CA GLY A 19 11.01 4.67 2.55
C GLY A 19 9.51 4.75 2.27
N VAL A 20 8.69 4.05 3.04
CA VAL A 20 7.22 4.11 2.95
C VAL A 20 6.70 5.51 3.23
N ALA A 21 7.22 6.18 4.26
CA ALA A 21 6.82 7.55 4.59
C ALA A 21 7.13 8.53 3.45
N ARG A 22 8.34 8.43 2.86
CA ARG A 22 8.73 9.25 1.70
C ARG A 22 7.83 8.99 0.49
N GLU A 23 7.53 7.72 0.17
CA GLU A 23 6.70 7.36 -0.98
C GLU A 23 5.28 7.95 -0.84
N ILE A 24 4.66 7.75 0.32
CA ILE A 24 3.33 8.33 0.60
C ILE A 24 3.37 9.85 0.51
N ASP A 25 4.40 10.50 1.08
CA ASP A 25 4.54 11.97 1.02
C ASP A 25 4.75 12.49 -0.42
N GLU A 26 5.31 11.69 -1.33
CA GLU A 26 5.49 12.03 -2.74
C GLU A 26 4.18 11.93 -3.55
N GLU A 27 3.35 10.92 -3.25
CA GLU A 27 2.14 10.62 -4.02
C GLU A 27 0.86 11.27 -3.45
N ILE A 28 0.72 11.32 -2.12
CA ILE A 28 -0.53 11.68 -1.44
C ILE A 28 -0.26 12.60 -0.24
N ALA A 29 -0.93 13.75 -0.21
CA ALA A 29 -1.00 14.59 0.99
C ALA A 29 -2.09 14.06 1.92
N LEU A 30 -1.69 13.50 3.06
CA LEU A 30 -2.56 13.01 4.13
C LEU A 30 -2.63 14.01 5.31
N PRO A 31 -3.60 13.86 6.24
CA PRO A 31 -3.65 14.65 7.46
C PRO A 31 -2.39 14.43 8.28
N ALA A 32 -2.06 15.38 9.16
CA ALA A 32 -0.89 15.24 10.01
C ALA A 32 -1.04 14.02 10.93
N ARG A 33 -0.06 13.09 10.86
CA ARG A 33 0.10 11.90 11.72
C ARG A 33 -0.93 10.78 11.49
N PRO A 34 -1.04 10.21 10.28
CA PRO A 34 -1.86 9.02 10.09
C PRO A 34 -1.27 7.84 10.89
N GLN A 35 -2.15 7.04 11.51
CA GLN A 35 -1.71 5.78 12.10
C GLN A 35 -1.51 4.75 10.98
N GLN A 36 -0.45 3.95 11.05
CA GLN A 36 -0.19 2.91 10.05
C GLN A 36 0.17 1.58 10.69
N LYS A 37 -0.26 0.48 10.07
CA LYS A 37 0.15 -0.89 10.42
C LYS A 37 0.41 -1.72 9.17
N ILE A 38 1.43 -2.57 9.22
CA ILE A 38 1.63 -3.64 8.22
C ILE A 38 0.61 -4.73 8.51
N VAL A 39 -0.24 -5.06 7.53
CA VAL A 39 -1.34 -6.02 7.71
C VAL A 39 -1.17 -7.31 6.92
N ALA A 40 -0.37 -7.29 5.84
CA ALA A 40 -0.14 -8.46 5.02
C ALA A 40 1.13 -8.36 4.17
N LEU A 41 1.53 -9.51 3.63
CA LEU A 41 2.41 -9.61 2.47
C LEU A 41 1.59 -10.07 1.26
N LEU A 42 1.85 -9.48 0.10
CA LEU A 42 1.16 -9.76 -1.15
C LEU A 42 2.16 -10.35 -2.15
N ASN A 43 1.91 -11.58 -2.58
CA ASN A 43 2.66 -12.24 -3.64
C ASN A 43 1.71 -12.65 -4.77
N ASP A 44 1.92 -12.14 -5.99
CA ASP A 44 1.07 -12.36 -7.15
C ASP A 44 1.86 -12.92 -8.33
N ASP A 45 1.89 -14.24 -8.49
CA ASP A 45 2.62 -14.88 -9.58
C ASP A 45 1.86 -14.91 -10.93
N SER A 46 0.63 -14.35 -10.97
CA SER A 46 -0.25 -14.46 -12.13
C SER A 46 0.24 -13.69 -13.36
N ASN A 47 1.07 -12.66 -13.19
CA ASN A 47 1.52 -11.78 -14.26
C ASN A 47 3.04 -11.48 -14.18
N PRO A 48 3.67 -11.01 -15.27
CA PRO A 48 5.13 -10.78 -15.29
C PRO A 48 5.65 -9.78 -14.26
N VAL A 49 4.86 -8.76 -13.93
CA VAL A 49 5.24 -7.75 -12.94
C VAL A 49 5.16 -8.35 -11.54
N GLY A 50 4.03 -8.99 -11.21
CA GLY A 50 3.83 -9.59 -9.89
C GLY A 50 4.86 -10.68 -9.54
N ARG A 51 5.29 -11.49 -10.52
CA ARG A 51 6.33 -12.53 -10.33
C ARG A 51 7.69 -12.02 -9.86
N VAL A 52 7.95 -10.72 -9.96
CA VAL A 52 9.22 -10.12 -9.55
C VAL A 52 9.06 -9.11 -8.41
N HIS A 53 7.85 -8.96 -7.84
CA HIS A 53 7.59 -8.03 -6.75
C HIS A 53 6.91 -8.73 -5.57
N LEU A 54 7.38 -8.41 -4.36
CA LEU A 54 6.71 -8.74 -3.11
C LEU A 54 6.12 -7.46 -2.53
N GLY A 55 4.79 -7.39 -2.44
CA GLY A 55 4.08 -6.28 -1.83
C GLY A 55 4.05 -6.41 -0.31
N VAL A 56 4.18 -5.30 0.41
CA VAL A 56 3.89 -5.19 1.84
C VAL A 56 2.70 -4.26 1.98
N VAL A 57 1.59 -4.77 2.52
CA VAL A 57 0.34 -4.02 2.61
C VAL A 57 0.32 -3.24 3.90
N HIS A 58 0.24 -1.91 3.78
CA HIS A 58 0.04 -0.99 4.90
C HIS A 58 -1.42 -0.54 4.94
N LEU A 59 -2.02 -0.59 6.13
CA LEU A 59 -3.31 0.06 6.40
C LEU A 59 -3.06 1.39 7.09
N PHE A 60 -3.59 2.46 6.51
CA PHE A 60 -3.56 3.81 7.09
C PHE A 60 -4.94 4.16 7.68
N GLU A 61 -4.95 4.60 8.93
CA GLU A 61 -6.13 5.12 9.61
C GLU A 61 -6.01 6.64 9.70
N LEU A 62 -7.02 7.34 9.17
CA LEU A 62 -7.07 8.80 9.10
C LEU A 62 -8.16 9.33 10.05
N GLU A 63 -7.89 10.46 10.69
CA GLU A 63 -8.87 11.13 11.56
C GLU A 63 -9.96 11.87 10.77
N SER A 64 -9.70 12.17 9.48
CA SER A 64 -10.62 12.83 8.55
C SER A 64 -10.45 12.28 7.13
N MET A 65 -11.47 12.46 6.28
CA MET A 65 -11.44 12.09 4.86
C MET A 65 -10.73 13.16 4.00
N GLU A 66 -9.54 13.57 4.44
CA GLU A 66 -8.72 14.55 3.74
C GLU A 66 -7.53 13.83 3.12
N ALA A 67 -7.54 13.68 1.79
CA ALA A 67 -6.41 13.20 1.02
C ALA A 67 -6.36 13.95 -0.31
N GLN A 68 -5.17 14.33 -0.76
CA GLN A 68 -4.99 15.00 -2.05
C GLN A 68 -3.85 14.35 -2.82
N ALA A 69 -4.05 14.09 -4.11
CA ALA A 69 -2.97 13.63 -4.98
C ALA A 69 -1.90 14.73 -5.11
N ARG A 70 -0.63 14.31 -5.10
CA ARG A 70 0.54 15.18 -5.30
C ARG A 70 1.25 14.94 -6.62
N GLU A 71 0.80 13.95 -7.38
CA GLU A 71 1.29 13.65 -8.73
C GLU A 71 0.16 13.56 -9.75
N ASP A 72 0.49 13.90 -11.00
CA ASP A 72 -0.47 13.92 -12.11
C ASP A 72 -0.99 12.53 -12.48
N ALA A 73 -0.22 11.47 -12.18
CA ALA A 73 -0.60 10.09 -12.44
C ALA A 73 -1.79 9.63 -11.57
N LEU A 74 -1.95 10.21 -10.37
CA LEU A 74 -3.08 9.98 -9.47
C LEU A 74 -4.24 10.94 -9.75
N SER A 75 -4.80 10.82 -10.94
CA SER A 75 -6.01 11.56 -11.32
C SER A 75 -7.26 11.00 -10.61
N ASP A 76 -8.14 11.88 -10.13
CA ASP A 76 -9.44 11.52 -9.50
C ASP A 76 -9.34 10.66 -8.22
N LEU A 77 -8.49 11.08 -7.27
CA LEU A 77 -8.41 10.46 -5.95
C LEU A 77 -9.75 10.57 -5.19
N GLN A 78 -10.30 9.42 -4.79
CA GLN A 78 -11.60 9.33 -4.12
C GLN A 78 -11.57 8.34 -2.95
N PHE A 79 -12.29 8.69 -1.89
CA PHE A 79 -12.67 7.71 -0.87
C PHE A 79 -13.90 6.93 -1.33
N LYS A 80 -13.84 5.60 -1.18
CA LYS A 80 -14.93 4.68 -1.52
C LYS A 80 -15.27 3.80 -0.33
N SER A 81 -16.55 3.42 -0.23
CA SER A 81 -16.98 2.48 0.80
C SER A 81 -16.49 1.06 0.47
N THR A 82 -16.43 0.21 1.49
CA THR A 82 -16.10 -1.21 1.34
C THR A 82 -17.08 -1.93 0.40
N GLU A 83 -18.36 -1.55 0.45
CA GLU A 83 -19.42 -2.09 -0.40
C GLU A 83 -19.25 -1.68 -1.86
N GLU A 84 -18.82 -0.44 -2.13
CA GLU A 84 -18.55 0.02 -3.49
C GLU A 84 -17.36 -0.74 -4.10
N LEU A 85 -16.28 -0.90 -3.33
CA LEU A 85 -15.06 -1.59 -3.74
C LEU A 85 -15.29 -3.09 -3.98
N GLN A 86 -16.09 -3.74 -3.14
CA GLN A 86 -16.44 -5.16 -3.27
C GLN A 86 -17.59 -5.39 -4.27
N GLY A 87 -18.26 -4.33 -4.71
CA GLY A 87 -19.40 -4.39 -5.62
C GLY A 87 -19.06 -3.77 -6.98
N PRO A 88 -19.72 -2.66 -7.35
CA PRO A 88 -19.67 -2.11 -8.71
C PRO A 88 -18.28 -1.69 -9.19
N LEU A 89 -17.34 -1.40 -8.29
CA LEU A 89 -15.98 -1.00 -8.65
C LEU A 89 -15.02 -2.19 -8.76
N TYR A 90 -15.39 -3.37 -8.26
CA TYR A 90 -14.47 -4.49 -8.09
C TYR A 90 -13.78 -4.89 -9.41
N ASP A 91 -14.53 -4.97 -10.50
CA ASP A 91 -14.00 -5.36 -11.81
C ASP A 91 -13.12 -4.29 -12.46
N LEU A 92 -13.18 -3.04 -11.98
CA LEU A 92 -12.32 -1.93 -12.41
C LEU A 92 -10.97 -1.92 -11.70
N LEU A 93 -10.86 -2.61 -10.57
CA LEU A 93 -9.62 -2.71 -9.81
C LEU A 93 -8.59 -3.58 -10.54
N GLU A 94 -7.31 -3.28 -10.34
CA GLU A 94 -6.19 -4.12 -10.76
C GLU A 94 -5.97 -5.30 -9.79
N SER A 95 -5.16 -6.29 -10.16
CA SER A 95 -5.03 -7.55 -9.41
C SER A 95 -4.64 -7.33 -7.95
N TRP A 96 -3.66 -6.47 -7.67
CA TRP A 96 -3.19 -6.21 -6.30
C TRP A 96 -4.26 -5.48 -5.47
N SER A 97 -4.92 -4.48 -6.04
CA SER A 97 -6.03 -3.79 -5.37
C SER A 97 -7.20 -4.74 -5.05
N ARG A 98 -7.53 -5.69 -5.94
CA ARG A 98 -8.55 -6.72 -5.65
C ARG A 98 -8.17 -7.60 -4.47
N PHE A 99 -6.92 -8.06 -4.41
CA PHE A 99 -6.45 -8.87 -3.27
C PHE A 99 -6.53 -8.11 -1.95
N CYS A 100 -6.21 -6.81 -1.94
CA CYS A 100 -6.39 -5.96 -0.77
C CYS A 100 -7.87 -5.87 -0.38
N VAL A 101 -8.77 -5.63 -1.33
CA VAL A 101 -10.23 -5.53 -1.12
C VAL A 101 -10.84 -6.85 -0.60
N ASP A 102 -10.42 -7.99 -1.14
CA ASP A 102 -10.85 -9.33 -0.72
C ASP A 102 -10.44 -9.65 0.72
N ALA A 103 -9.35 -9.03 1.19
CA ALA A 103 -8.77 -9.25 2.50
C ALA A 103 -9.17 -8.19 3.54
N LEU A 104 -9.93 -7.15 3.19
CA LEU A 104 -10.29 -6.04 4.10
C LEU A 104 -10.86 -6.50 5.45
N ASN A 105 -11.71 -7.52 5.44
CA ASN A 105 -12.35 -8.06 6.66
C ASN A 105 -11.41 -8.95 7.51
N LYS A 106 -10.14 -9.09 7.13
CA LYS A 106 -9.13 -9.92 7.81
C LYS A 106 -8.04 -9.08 8.50
N PHE A 107 -8.05 -7.76 8.31
CA PHE A 107 -7.03 -6.83 8.82
C PHE A 107 -7.40 -6.22 10.18
#